data_AF-A0A353HQH1-F1
#
_entry.id   AF-A0A353HQH1-F1
#
_cell.length_a   1.000
_cell.length_b   1.000
_cell.length_c   1.000
_cell.angle_alpha   90.00
_cell.angle_beta   90.00
_cell.angle_gamma   90.00
#
_symmetry.space_group_name_H-M   'P 1'
#
loop_
_entity.id
_entity.type
_entity.pdbx_description
1 polymer ?
#
loop_
_entity_poly.entity_id
_entity_poly.type
_entity_poly.pdbx_seq_one_letter_code
_entity_poly.pdbx_strand_id
1 'polypeptide(L)'
;MNPLSAYLDRADPHRVSLQRFLLLCLFLCYPLSRMVPVDWGWENGVVENTQVVVLLAGLFFACRGWLRHPKDASSMLALCAIPVWMILAGRELSWGSVFLPPLGFGPDGPIYSSKVLWYRPAVPVVAGLLVLASLAIGWRSGVHRHLKNIVANRAFPWMCVLIVLGAALGSTIGEGHLPTFARDLVDRSEVLEEMAECVGYLAMVTAQGVLLRYKAPAKAGVRVAQAGAVD
;
A
#
# COMPACT_ATOMS: atom_id res chain seq x y z
N MET A 1 -32.33 -3.52 1.93
CA MET A 1 -30.98 -3.82 1.39
C MET A 1 -29.94 -3.46 2.44
N ASN A 2 -29.15 -4.43 2.90
CA ASN A 2 -28.02 -4.17 3.82
C ASN A 2 -27.00 -3.25 3.10
N PRO A 3 -26.46 -2.21 3.75
CA PRO A 3 -25.40 -1.37 3.16
C PRO A 3 -24.21 -2.16 2.59
N LEU A 4 -23.92 -3.34 3.14
CA LEU A 4 -22.92 -4.27 2.61
C LEU A 4 -23.33 -4.85 1.25
N SER A 5 -24.59 -5.24 1.08
CA SER A 5 -25.12 -5.75 -0.21
C SER A 5 -25.14 -4.65 -1.27
N ALA A 6 -25.55 -3.43 -0.91
CA ALA A 6 -25.55 -2.29 -1.84
C ALA A 6 -24.14 -1.78 -2.23
N TYR A 7 -23.11 -2.14 -1.46
CA TYR A 7 -21.69 -1.92 -1.79
C TYR A 7 -21.19 -3.01 -2.74
N LEU A 8 -21.51 -4.28 -2.45
CA LEU A 8 -21.14 -5.42 -3.30
C LEU A 8 -21.76 -5.32 -4.70
N ASP A 9 -23.01 -4.84 -4.81
CA ASP A 9 -23.69 -4.67 -6.11
C ASP A 9 -23.10 -3.54 -6.97
N ARG A 10 -22.37 -2.59 -6.35
CA ARG A 10 -21.67 -1.50 -7.06
C ARG A 10 -20.19 -1.78 -7.29
N ALA A 11 -19.64 -2.73 -6.56
CA ALA A 11 -18.24 -3.09 -6.64
C ALA A 11 -18.02 -4.11 -7.75
N ASP A 12 -17.00 -3.87 -8.57
CA ASP A 12 -16.52 -4.84 -9.56
C ASP A 12 -16.19 -6.17 -8.83
N PRO A 13 -16.85 -7.28 -9.18
CA PRO A 13 -16.78 -8.54 -8.44
C PRO A 13 -15.35 -9.08 -8.35
N HIS A 14 -14.51 -8.84 -9.36
CA HIS A 14 -13.11 -9.23 -9.33
C HIS A 14 -12.31 -8.49 -8.25
N ARG A 15 -12.66 -7.23 -7.97
CA ARG A 15 -11.98 -6.42 -6.92
C ARG A 15 -12.32 -6.91 -5.53
N VAL A 16 -13.59 -7.25 -5.30
CA VAL A 16 -14.03 -7.82 -4.03
C VAL A 16 -13.35 -9.17 -3.79
N SER A 17 -13.28 -10.02 -4.82
CA SER A 17 -12.57 -11.30 -4.72
C SER A 17 -11.10 -11.11 -4.41
N LEU A 18 -10.42 -10.14 -5.04
CA LEU A 18 -9.02 -9.85 -4.75
C LEU A 18 -8.80 -9.35 -3.31
N GLN A 19 -9.64 -8.45 -2.81
CA GLN A 19 -9.52 -7.95 -1.43
C GLN A 19 -9.75 -9.06 -0.40
N ARG A 20 -10.71 -9.94 -0.64
CA ARG A 20 -10.95 -11.13 0.19
C ARG A 20 -9.77 -12.11 0.14
N PHE A 21 -9.18 -12.30 -1.04
CA PHE A 21 -7.97 -13.10 -1.19
C PHE A 21 -6.80 -12.51 -0.40
N LEU A 22 -6.57 -11.20 -0.49
CA LEU A 22 -5.52 -10.53 0.31
C LEU A 22 -5.78 -10.63 1.81
N LEU A 23 -7.03 -10.51 2.25
CA LEU A 23 -7.40 -10.72 3.64
C LEU A 23 -7.09 -12.15 4.09
N LEU A 24 -7.43 -13.15 3.26
CA LEU A 24 -7.07 -14.54 3.51
C LEU A 24 -5.55 -14.71 3.59
N CYS A 25 -4.79 -14.13 2.65
CA CYS A 25 -3.33 -14.16 2.68
C CYS A 25 -2.78 -13.59 3.99
N LEU A 26 -3.31 -12.46 4.48
CA LEU A 26 -2.89 -11.87 5.75
C LEU A 26 -3.09 -12.84 6.92
N PHE A 27 -4.23 -13.53 7.00
CA PHE A 27 -4.47 -14.55 8.02
C PHE A 27 -3.55 -15.77 7.87
N LEU A 28 -3.21 -16.13 6.62
CA LEU A 28 -2.31 -17.23 6.33
C LEU A 28 -0.84 -16.91 6.59
N CYS A 29 -0.44 -15.65 6.77
CA CYS A 29 0.94 -15.31 7.09
C CYS A 29 1.45 -16.05 8.33
N TYR A 30 0.63 -16.17 9.38
CA TYR A 30 1.02 -16.88 10.61
C TYR A 30 1.28 -18.39 10.42
N PRO A 31 0.34 -19.20 9.89
CA PRO A 31 0.63 -20.62 9.67
C PRO A 31 1.74 -20.83 8.63
N LEU A 32 1.84 -19.97 7.61
CA LEU A 32 2.86 -20.10 6.58
C LEU A 32 4.26 -19.72 7.08
N SER A 33 4.41 -18.74 7.98
CA SER A 33 5.74 -18.40 8.54
C SER A 33 6.39 -19.56 9.30
N ARG A 34 5.57 -20.49 9.81
CA ARG A 34 6.04 -21.72 10.47
C ARG A 34 6.47 -22.81 9.48
N MET A 35 6.03 -22.73 8.23
CA MET A 35 6.34 -23.70 7.18
C MET A 35 7.49 -23.25 6.26
N VAL A 36 7.58 -21.94 6.03
CA VAL A 36 8.56 -21.34 5.10
C VAL A 36 9.97 -21.38 5.73
N PRO A 37 11.03 -21.57 4.91
CA PRO A 37 12.41 -21.47 5.39
C PRO A 37 12.72 -20.08 5.97
N VAL A 38 13.50 -20.03 7.06
CA VAL A 38 13.79 -18.77 7.77
C VAL A 38 14.59 -17.81 6.89
N ASP A 39 15.49 -18.34 6.07
CA ASP A 39 16.32 -17.59 5.12
C ASP A 39 15.53 -16.83 4.05
N TRP A 40 14.24 -17.12 3.89
CA TRP A 40 13.38 -16.33 3.01
C TRP A 40 13.00 -14.98 3.61
N GLY A 41 13.01 -14.88 4.94
CA GLY A 41 12.73 -13.67 5.69
C GLY A 41 13.98 -12.84 6.04
N TRP A 42 15.18 -13.37 5.83
CA TRP A 42 16.42 -12.62 6.07
C TRP A 42 16.45 -11.30 5.28
N GLU A 43 17.28 -10.36 5.74
CA GLU A 43 17.58 -9.16 4.96
C GLU A 43 18.10 -9.55 3.55
N ASN A 44 17.57 -8.89 2.53
CA ASN A 44 17.73 -9.22 1.11
C ASN A 44 17.23 -10.63 0.71
N GLY A 45 16.33 -11.20 1.50
CA GLY A 45 15.72 -12.51 1.28
C GLY A 45 14.69 -12.53 0.16
N VAL A 46 14.08 -13.69 -0.08
CA VAL A 46 13.09 -13.87 -1.15
C VAL A 46 11.84 -13.02 -0.90
N VAL A 47 11.41 -12.90 0.36
CA VAL A 47 10.18 -12.17 0.71
C VAL A 47 10.43 -10.67 0.57
N GLU A 48 11.49 -10.11 1.14
CA GLU A 48 11.85 -8.69 1.01
C GLU A 48 12.04 -8.28 -0.47
N ASN A 49 12.74 -9.10 -1.27
CA ASN A 49 12.88 -8.84 -2.71
C ASN A 49 11.53 -8.83 -3.45
N THR A 50 10.60 -9.69 -3.03
CA THR A 50 9.23 -9.67 -3.55
C THR A 50 8.52 -8.37 -3.19
N GLN A 51 8.70 -7.86 -1.97
CA GLN A 51 8.17 -6.56 -1.57
C GLN A 51 8.69 -5.44 -2.44
N VAL A 52 10.01 -5.39 -2.71
CA VAL A 52 10.62 -4.41 -3.62
C VAL A 52 9.94 -4.45 -4.99
N VAL A 53 9.74 -5.64 -5.56
CA VAL A 53 9.04 -5.79 -6.85
C VAL A 53 7.61 -5.24 -6.78
N VAL A 54 6.87 -5.53 -5.71
CA VAL A 54 5.50 -5.01 -5.51
C VAL A 54 5.51 -3.48 -5.39
N LEU A 55 6.45 -2.90 -4.65
CA LEU A 55 6.59 -1.45 -4.47
C LEU A 55 6.95 -0.76 -5.79
N LEU A 56 7.86 -1.34 -6.58
CA LEU A 56 8.22 -0.86 -7.91
C LEU A 56 7.04 -0.97 -8.89
N ALA A 57 6.22 -2.02 -8.78
CA ALA A 57 4.97 -2.12 -9.55
C ALA A 57 3.97 -1.02 -9.15
N GLY A 58 3.83 -0.74 -7.84
CA GLY A 58 3.04 0.37 -7.32
C GLY A 58 3.49 1.72 -7.87
N LEU A 59 4.80 1.97 -7.84
CA LEU A 59 5.45 3.15 -8.43
C LEU A 59 5.16 3.25 -9.93
N PHE A 60 5.37 2.17 -10.68
CA PHE A 60 5.10 2.12 -12.12
C PHE A 60 3.64 2.48 -12.44
N PHE A 61 2.68 1.91 -11.70
CA PHE A 61 1.26 2.24 -11.90
C PHE A 61 0.92 3.68 -11.52
N ALA A 62 1.56 4.25 -10.50
CA ALA A 62 1.42 5.66 -10.14
C ALA A 62 1.94 6.57 -11.26
N CYS A 63 3.15 6.31 -11.77
CA CYS A 63 3.73 7.04 -12.91
C CYS A 63 2.81 6.95 -14.14
N ARG A 64 2.35 5.75 -14.50
CA ARG A 64 1.41 5.55 -15.61
C ARG A 64 0.07 6.24 -15.38
N GLY A 65 -0.42 6.26 -14.14
CA GLY A 65 -1.65 6.97 -13.76
C GLY A 65 -1.53 8.49 -13.94
N TRP A 66 -0.39 9.04 -13.56
CA TRP A 66 -0.09 10.46 -13.74
C TRP A 66 0.04 10.86 -15.21
N LEU A 67 0.77 10.07 -16.00
CA LEU A 67 1.08 10.39 -17.40
C LEU A 67 -0.14 10.33 -18.34
N ARG A 68 -1.24 9.66 -17.97
CA ARG A 68 -2.42 9.54 -18.86
C ARG A 68 -3.17 10.86 -19.07
N HIS A 69 -3.51 11.55 -17.99
CA HIS A 69 -4.29 12.80 -18.04
C HIS A 69 -3.72 13.81 -17.04
N PRO A 70 -2.55 14.40 -17.33
CA PRO A 70 -1.96 15.41 -16.45
C PRO A 70 -2.98 16.52 -16.20
N LYS A 71 -3.22 16.84 -14.92
CA LYS A 71 -4.21 17.79 -14.36
C LYS A 71 -5.56 17.23 -13.94
N ASP A 72 -5.93 16.00 -14.30
CA ASP A 72 -7.10 15.36 -13.67
C ASP A 72 -6.80 15.01 -12.20
N ALA A 73 -7.82 15.07 -11.34
CA ALA A 73 -7.66 14.81 -9.91
C ALA A 73 -7.15 13.38 -9.63
N SER A 74 -7.52 12.40 -10.46
CA SER A 74 -6.99 11.02 -10.34
C SER A 74 -5.50 10.95 -10.70
N SER A 75 -5.07 11.62 -11.77
CA SER A 75 -3.66 11.71 -12.15
C SER A 75 -2.83 12.52 -11.15
N MET A 76 -3.41 13.52 -10.49
CA MET A 76 -2.77 14.26 -9.40
C MET A 76 -2.67 13.42 -8.12
N LEU A 77 -3.66 12.58 -7.82
CA LEU A 77 -3.55 11.57 -6.77
C LEU A 77 -2.40 10.60 -7.07
N ALA A 78 -2.26 10.15 -8.33
CA ALA A 78 -1.16 9.29 -8.75
C ALA A 78 0.19 9.97 -8.57
N LEU A 79 0.32 11.26 -8.93
CA LEU A 79 1.52 12.05 -8.70
C LEU A 79 1.88 12.14 -7.22
N CYS A 80 0.89 12.33 -6.33
CA CYS A 80 1.11 12.36 -4.88
C CYS A 80 1.54 10.99 -4.31
N ALA A 81 1.19 9.89 -4.98
CA ALA A 81 1.57 8.54 -4.55
C ALA A 81 3.01 8.16 -4.94
N ILE A 82 3.57 8.75 -6.01
CA ILE A 82 4.93 8.45 -6.50
C ILE A 82 5.97 8.54 -5.38
N PRO A 83 6.07 9.64 -4.60
CA PRO A 83 7.11 9.73 -3.59
C PRO A 83 6.89 8.76 -2.43
N VAL A 84 5.64 8.39 -2.12
CA VAL A 84 5.34 7.37 -1.09
C VAL A 84 5.91 6.02 -1.52
N TRP A 85 5.68 5.61 -2.77
CA TRP A 85 6.26 4.36 -3.28
C TRP A 85 7.78 4.39 -3.32
N MET A 86 8.39 5.51 -3.70
CA MET A 86 9.84 5.66 -3.70
C MET A 86 10.43 5.56 -2.29
N ILE A 87 9.78 6.15 -1.29
CA ILE A 87 10.24 6.10 0.10
C ILE A 87 10.13 4.67 0.64
N LEU A 88 9.02 3.98 0.39
CA LEU A 88 8.84 2.58 0.81
C LEU A 88 9.84 1.66 0.12
N ALA A 89 10.00 1.74 -1.21
CA ALA A 89 11.01 0.96 -1.92
C ALA A 89 12.43 1.29 -1.46
N GLY A 90 12.69 2.56 -1.13
CA GLY A 90 13.94 3.00 -0.52
C GLY A 90 14.16 2.37 0.85
N ARG A 91 13.11 2.20 1.68
CA ARG A 91 13.21 1.49 2.96
C ARG A 91 13.56 0.02 2.78
N GLU A 92 12.84 -0.70 1.91
CA GLU A 92 13.09 -2.13 1.61
C GLU A 92 14.41 -2.41 0.89
N LEU A 93 15.12 -1.38 0.45
CA LEU A 93 16.47 -1.54 -0.12
C LEU A 93 17.54 -1.05 0.85
N SER A 94 17.17 -0.73 2.10
CA SER A 94 18.02 -0.04 3.06
C SER A 94 18.72 1.18 2.44
N TRP A 95 17.95 1.94 1.66
CA TRP A 95 18.37 3.10 0.88
C TRP A 95 19.52 2.82 -0.10
N GLY A 96 19.70 1.57 -0.51
CA GLY A 96 20.74 1.10 -1.42
C GLY A 96 21.94 0.45 -0.74
N SER A 97 21.98 0.34 0.60
CA SER A 97 23.07 -0.38 1.26
C SER A 97 23.05 -1.88 0.98
N VAL A 98 21.91 -2.43 0.57
CA VAL A 98 21.78 -3.85 0.17
C VAL A 98 22.65 -4.23 -1.03
N PHE A 99 23.05 -3.25 -1.85
CA PHE A 99 23.96 -3.43 -2.98
C PHE A 99 25.45 -3.36 -2.60
N LEU A 100 25.76 -3.12 -1.33
CA LEU A 100 27.12 -3.15 -0.79
C LEU A 100 27.40 -4.50 -0.12
N PRO A 101 28.67 -4.87 0.12
CA PRO A 101 28.97 -6.03 0.93
C PRO A 101 28.29 -5.94 2.32
N PRO A 102 27.73 -7.05 2.84
CA PRO A 102 27.13 -7.06 4.16
C PRO A 102 28.17 -6.69 5.22
N LEU A 103 27.72 -6.00 6.27
CA LEU A 103 28.59 -5.56 7.38
C LEU A 103 29.01 -6.72 8.28
N GLY A 104 28.28 -7.82 8.20
CA GLY A 104 28.51 -9.05 8.94
C GLY A 104 27.36 -10.03 8.72
N PHE A 105 27.38 -11.12 9.48
CA PHE A 105 26.31 -12.11 9.53
C PHE A 105 25.86 -12.26 10.99
N GLY A 106 24.57 -12.10 11.22
CA GLY A 106 23.91 -12.29 12.50
C GLY A 106 23.12 -13.62 12.55
N PRO A 107 22.37 -13.84 13.64
CA PRO A 107 21.45 -14.97 13.77
C PRO A 107 20.39 -15.01 12.64
N ASP A 108 20.02 -13.84 12.14
CA ASP A 108 18.98 -13.61 11.15
C ASP A 108 19.57 -13.36 9.73
N GLY A 109 20.80 -13.81 9.49
CA GLY A 109 21.44 -13.73 8.18
C GLY A 109 22.32 -12.48 7.96
N PRO A 110 22.52 -12.04 6.71
CA PRO A 110 23.40 -10.92 6.39
C PRO A 110 22.87 -9.60 6.97
N ILE A 111 23.76 -8.75 7.48
CA ILE A 111 23.39 -7.47 8.08
C ILE A 111 23.76 -6.33 7.12
N TYR A 112 22.77 -5.57 6.70
CA TYR A 112 22.90 -4.35 5.92
C TYR A 112 22.55 -3.14 6.78
N SER A 113 23.26 -2.03 6.58
CA SER A 113 22.89 -0.80 7.27
C SER A 113 23.10 0.41 6.40
N SER A 114 22.01 1.15 6.22
CA SER A 114 22.03 2.47 5.58
C SER A 114 22.93 3.49 6.29
N LYS A 115 23.39 3.23 7.53
CA LYS A 115 24.31 4.11 8.28
C LYS A 115 25.69 4.27 7.64
N VAL A 116 26.10 3.32 6.80
CA VAL A 116 27.39 3.40 6.09
C VAL A 116 27.34 4.34 4.88
N LEU A 117 26.14 4.74 4.47
CA LEU A 117 25.94 5.62 3.32
C LEU A 117 26.25 7.06 3.70
N TRP A 118 27.13 7.73 2.96
CA TRP A 118 27.53 9.11 3.20
C TRP A 118 26.34 10.10 3.14
N TYR A 119 25.31 9.80 2.36
CA TYR A 119 24.09 10.62 2.23
C TYR A 119 23.00 10.27 3.24
N ARG A 120 23.21 9.30 4.14
CA ARG A 120 22.21 8.84 5.10
C ARG A 120 21.58 9.97 5.94
N PRO A 121 22.33 11.00 6.39
CA PRO A 121 21.73 12.11 7.14
C PRO A 121 20.72 12.93 6.34
N ALA A 122 20.84 12.97 5.01
CA ALA A 122 19.93 13.70 4.14
C ALA A 122 18.62 12.94 3.88
N VAL A 123 18.61 11.61 4.02
CA VAL A 123 17.46 10.75 3.70
C VAL A 123 16.16 11.18 4.40
N PRO A 124 16.11 11.39 5.73
CA PRO A 124 14.87 11.79 6.40
C PRO A 124 14.38 13.17 5.96
N VAL A 125 15.30 14.09 5.69
CA VAL A 125 14.99 15.45 5.24
C VAL A 125 14.37 15.40 3.84
N VAL A 126 15.00 14.69 2.91
CA VAL A 126 14.50 14.54 1.53
C VAL A 126 13.15 13.82 1.52
N ALA A 127 13.00 12.73 2.27
CA ALA A 127 11.73 12.02 2.40
C ALA A 127 10.63 12.93 2.97
N GLY A 128 10.93 13.71 4.02
CA GLY A 128 10.00 14.68 4.59
C GLY A 128 9.57 15.75 3.59
N LEU A 129 10.52 16.32 2.84
CA LEU A 129 10.23 17.30 1.78
C LEU A 129 9.37 16.72 0.66
N LEU A 130 9.60 15.48 0.26
CA LEU A 130 8.81 14.78 -0.75
C LEU A 130 7.37 14.54 -0.29
N VAL A 131 7.17 14.16 0.97
CA VAL A 131 5.83 14.02 1.57
C VAL A 131 5.13 15.37 1.64
N LEU A 132 5.82 16.41 2.12
CA LEU A 132 5.27 17.78 2.17
C LEU A 132 4.89 18.30 0.78
N ALA A 133 5.73 18.06 -0.23
CA ALA A 133 5.43 18.41 -1.61
C ALA A 133 4.19 17.68 -2.12
N SER A 134 4.06 16.38 -1.83
CA SER A 134 2.88 15.58 -2.19
C SER A 134 1.61 16.13 -1.55
N LEU A 135 1.65 16.49 -0.26
CA LEU A 135 0.54 17.11 0.44
C LEU A 135 0.17 18.48 -0.15
N ALA A 136 1.16 19.33 -0.42
CA ALA A 136 0.95 20.65 -0.99
C ALA A 136 0.35 20.59 -2.40
N ILE A 137 0.85 19.67 -3.25
CA ILE A 137 0.30 19.42 -4.59
C ILE A 137 -1.12 18.85 -4.49
N GLY A 138 -1.34 17.84 -3.65
CA GLY A 138 -2.65 17.23 -3.47
C GLY A 138 -3.71 18.20 -2.95
N TRP A 139 -3.32 19.12 -2.07
CA TRP A 139 -4.18 20.19 -1.59
C TRP A 139 -4.56 21.16 -2.72
N ARG A 140 -3.55 21.71 -3.43
CA ARG A 140 -3.75 22.68 -4.52
C ARG A 140 -4.54 22.11 -5.70
N SER A 141 -4.30 20.84 -6.04
CA SER A 141 -4.96 20.16 -7.15
C SER A 141 -6.33 19.55 -6.80
N GLY A 142 -6.83 19.76 -5.59
CA GLY A 142 -8.17 19.29 -5.21
C GLY A 142 -8.31 17.78 -5.00
N VAL A 143 -7.19 17.05 -4.82
CA VAL A 143 -7.20 15.59 -4.57
C VAL A 143 -8.04 15.23 -3.35
N HIS A 144 -8.01 16.07 -2.31
CA HIS A 144 -8.86 15.91 -1.12
C HIS A 144 -10.37 15.93 -1.45
N ARG A 145 -10.82 16.76 -2.40
CA ARG A 145 -12.23 16.79 -2.83
C ARG A 145 -12.58 15.53 -3.63
N HIS A 146 -11.64 15.08 -4.46
CA HIS A 146 -11.79 13.84 -5.21
C HIS A 146 -11.92 12.63 -4.27
N LEU A 147 -11.07 12.51 -3.25
CA LEU A 147 -11.16 11.47 -2.23
C LEU A 147 -12.47 11.55 -1.43
N LYS A 148 -12.90 12.76 -1.02
CA LYS A 148 -14.22 12.94 -0.38
C LYS A 148 -15.36 12.45 -1.27
N ASN A 149 -15.32 12.72 -2.58
CA ASN A 149 -16.31 12.22 -3.52
C ASN A 149 -16.30 10.69 -3.60
N ILE A 150 -15.12 10.05 -3.64
CA ILE A 150 -15.00 8.59 -3.63
C ILE A 150 -15.65 7.99 -2.38
N VAL A 151 -15.36 8.57 -1.21
CA VAL A 151 -15.93 8.12 0.08
C VAL A 151 -17.45 8.32 0.10
N ALA A 152 -17.94 9.51 -0.31
CA ALA A 152 -19.36 9.82 -0.35
C ALA A 152 -20.15 8.87 -1.28
N ASN A 153 -19.53 8.43 -2.37
CA ASN A 153 -20.11 7.47 -3.31
C ASN A 153 -19.87 6.00 -2.91
N ARG A 154 -19.34 5.74 -1.71
CA ARG A 154 -19.04 4.38 -1.20
C ARG A 154 -18.12 3.58 -2.12
N ALA A 155 -17.22 4.23 -2.85
CA ALA A 155 -16.27 3.56 -3.74
C ALA A 155 -14.87 3.43 -3.10
N PHE A 156 -14.70 3.89 -1.87
CA PHE A 156 -13.42 3.84 -1.16
C PHE A 156 -13.07 2.39 -0.75
N PRO A 157 -11.82 1.93 -0.94
CA PRO A 157 -11.42 0.55 -0.68
C PRO A 157 -11.11 0.32 0.82
N TRP A 158 -12.12 0.41 1.68
CA TRP A 158 -11.96 0.26 3.14
C TRP A 158 -11.33 -1.07 3.55
N MET A 159 -11.63 -2.18 2.86
CA MET A 159 -11.02 -3.47 3.16
C MET A 159 -9.50 -3.45 2.94
N CYS A 160 -9.01 -2.76 1.91
CA CYS A 160 -7.56 -2.58 1.73
C CYS A 160 -6.94 -1.79 2.89
N VAL A 161 -7.61 -0.75 3.39
CA VAL A 161 -7.12 -0.01 4.56
C VAL A 161 -7.03 -0.91 5.79
N LEU A 162 -8.07 -1.73 6.06
CA LEU A 162 -8.04 -2.68 7.16
C LEU A 162 -6.93 -3.71 7.01
N ILE A 163 -6.67 -4.20 5.80
CA ILE A 163 -5.57 -5.14 5.52
C ILE A 163 -4.22 -4.46 5.76
N VAL A 164 -4.01 -3.22 5.31
CA VAL A 164 -2.77 -2.47 5.55
C VAL A 164 -2.54 -2.25 7.05
N LEU A 165 -3.58 -1.87 7.79
CA LEU A 165 -3.49 -1.71 9.24
C LEU A 165 -3.21 -3.04 9.95
N GLY A 166 -3.86 -4.13 9.52
CA GLY A 166 -3.61 -5.47 10.05
C GLY A 166 -2.19 -5.96 9.74
N ALA A 167 -1.69 -5.69 8.54
CA ALA A 167 -0.32 -5.97 8.11
C ALA A 167 0.70 -5.19 8.96
N ALA A 168 0.48 -3.89 9.16
CA ALA A 168 1.34 -3.07 10.01
C ALA A 168 1.38 -3.56 11.46
N LEU A 169 0.23 -3.96 12.02
CA LEU A 169 0.17 -4.60 13.33
C LEU A 169 0.91 -5.94 13.37
N GLY A 170 0.75 -6.76 12.32
CA GLY A 170 1.46 -8.03 12.17
C GLY A 170 2.98 -7.85 12.09
N SER A 171 3.43 -6.83 11.37
CA SER A 171 4.84 -6.44 11.29
C SER A 171 5.39 -5.99 12.64
N THR A 172 4.70 -5.09 13.36
CA THR A 172 5.11 -4.67 14.72
C THR A 172 5.15 -5.84 15.73
N ILE A 173 4.27 -6.83 15.56
CA ILE A 173 4.28 -8.08 16.33
C ILE A 173 5.54 -8.91 16.00
N GLY A 174 5.92 -8.95 14.72
CA GLY A 174 7.12 -9.61 14.22
C GLY A 174 8.45 -8.98 14.67
N GLU A 175 8.50 -7.65 14.77
CA GLU A 175 9.69 -6.90 15.21
C GLU A 175 10.09 -7.17 16.68
N GLY A 176 9.30 -7.94 17.43
CA GLY A 176 9.62 -8.29 18.82
C GLY A 176 9.35 -7.16 19.81
N HIS A 177 8.62 -6.10 19.44
CA HIS A 177 8.13 -5.07 20.36
C HIS A 177 7.08 -5.59 21.39
N LEU A 178 6.73 -6.87 21.31
CA LEU A 178 5.82 -7.53 22.22
C LEU A 178 6.46 -7.82 23.60
N PRO A 179 5.63 -7.87 24.66
CA PRO A 179 6.04 -8.39 25.96
C PRO A 179 6.61 -9.80 25.83
N THR A 180 7.56 -10.16 26.70
CA THR A 180 8.33 -11.42 26.65
C THR A 180 7.46 -12.68 26.49
N PHE A 181 6.28 -12.74 27.10
CA PHE A 181 5.36 -13.89 27.00
C PHE A 181 4.80 -14.12 25.59
N ALA A 182 4.73 -13.09 24.76
CA ALA A 182 4.23 -13.19 23.39
C ALA A 182 5.36 -13.37 22.37
N ARG A 183 6.61 -13.09 22.75
CA ARG A 183 7.80 -13.40 21.93
C ARG A 183 7.98 -14.91 21.76
N ASP A 184 7.79 -15.69 22.82
CA ASP A 184 7.89 -17.16 22.78
C ASP A 184 6.77 -17.80 21.92
N LEU A 185 5.66 -17.09 21.71
CA LEU A 185 4.55 -17.54 20.86
C LEU A 185 4.81 -17.30 19.36
N VAL A 186 5.75 -16.42 19.03
CA VAL A 186 6.13 -16.01 17.67
C VAL A 186 7.59 -16.37 17.43
N ASP A 187 7.91 -17.65 17.62
CA ASP A 187 9.15 -18.24 17.12
C ASP A 187 9.17 -18.08 15.57
N ARG A 188 10.25 -17.54 14.99
CA ARG A 188 10.34 -17.05 13.58
C ARG A 188 9.51 -15.81 13.27
N SER A 189 9.69 -14.77 14.08
CA SER A 189 8.97 -13.50 13.97
C SER A 189 9.31 -12.70 12.69
N GLU A 190 10.54 -12.83 12.18
CA GLU A 190 11.03 -12.17 10.96
C GLU A 190 10.24 -12.59 9.71
N VAL A 191 10.10 -13.89 9.42
CA VAL A 191 9.32 -14.34 8.24
C VAL A 191 7.86 -13.88 8.32
N LEU A 192 7.27 -13.85 9.52
CA LEU A 192 5.91 -13.36 9.70
C LEU A 192 5.81 -11.86 9.41
N GLU A 193 6.77 -11.07 9.90
CA GLU A 193 6.91 -9.65 9.63
C GLU A 193 6.92 -9.39 8.13
N GLU A 194 7.91 -9.97 7.43
CA GLU A 194 8.14 -9.78 6.01
C GLU A 194 6.92 -10.22 5.16
N MET A 195 6.26 -11.31 5.53
CA MET A 195 5.06 -11.76 4.83
C MET A 195 3.87 -10.81 5.06
N ALA A 196 3.70 -10.31 6.28
CA ALA A 196 2.65 -9.36 6.61
C ALA A 196 2.85 -8.04 5.84
N GLU A 197 4.08 -7.51 5.83
CA GLU A 197 4.44 -6.31 5.07
C GLU A 197 4.17 -6.47 3.58
N CYS A 198 4.57 -7.61 2.99
CA CYS A 198 4.30 -7.93 1.60
C CYS A 198 2.79 -7.90 1.27
N VAL A 199 1.94 -8.47 2.13
CA VAL A 199 0.48 -8.41 1.95
C VAL A 199 -0.04 -6.98 2.09
N GLY A 200 0.52 -6.20 3.03
CA GLY A 200 0.24 -4.77 3.18
C GLY A 200 0.52 -3.99 1.89
N TYR A 201 1.68 -4.19 1.28
CA TYR A 201 2.05 -3.53 0.03
C TYR A 201 1.17 -3.94 -1.14
N LEU A 202 0.80 -5.22 -1.26
CA LEU A 202 -0.18 -5.68 -2.25
C LEU A 202 -1.56 -5.01 -2.06
N ALA A 203 -1.99 -4.83 -0.81
CA ALA A 203 -3.22 -4.12 -0.49
C ALA A 203 -3.14 -2.63 -0.84
N MET A 204 -1.99 -1.99 -0.65
CA MET A 204 -1.75 -0.61 -1.09
C MET A 204 -1.83 -0.46 -2.61
N VAL A 205 -1.19 -1.36 -3.37
CA VAL A 205 -1.25 -1.35 -4.84
C VAL A 205 -2.69 -1.54 -5.33
N THR A 206 -3.43 -2.45 -4.69
CA THR A 206 -4.84 -2.68 -4.96
C THR A 206 -5.69 -1.44 -4.66
N ALA A 207 -5.48 -0.80 -3.51
CA ALA A 207 -6.17 0.43 -3.13
C ALA A 207 -5.90 1.56 -4.13
N GLN A 208 -4.65 1.77 -4.52
CA GLN A 208 -4.27 2.71 -5.56
C GLN A 208 -5.02 2.42 -6.86
N GLY A 209 -5.07 1.16 -7.31
CA GLY A 209 -5.79 0.76 -8.52
C GLY A 209 -7.28 1.11 -8.47
N VAL A 210 -7.93 0.93 -7.30
CA VAL A 210 -9.33 1.31 -7.09
C VAL A 210 -9.51 2.83 -7.19
N LEU A 211 -8.68 3.60 -6.48
CA LEU A 211 -8.79 5.06 -6.43
C LEU A 211 -8.53 5.70 -7.79
N LEU A 212 -7.50 5.25 -8.51
CA LEU A 212 -7.13 5.82 -9.82
C LEU A 212 -8.12 5.49 -10.94
N ARG A 213 -8.91 4.42 -10.79
CA ARG A 213 -9.92 4.01 -11.79
C ARG A 213 -11.33 4.50 -11.45
N TYR A 214 -11.50 5.20 -10.33
CA TYR A 214 -12.81 5.69 -9.94
C TYR A 214 -13.31 6.72 -10.96
N LYS A 215 -14.55 6.53 -11.43
CA LYS A 215 -15.29 7.50 -12.21
C LYS A 215 -16.56 7.83 -11.45
N ALA A 216 -16.82 9.12 -11.25
CA ALA A 216 -18.05 9.54 -10.60
C ALA A 216 -19.26 9.05 -11.41
N PRO A 217 -20.32 8.54 -10.75
CA PRO A 217 -21.56 8.22 -11.45
C PRO A 217 -22.08 9.49 -12.14
N ALA A 218 -22.56 9.36 -13.38
CA ALA A 218 -23.21 10.47 -14.06
C ALA A 218 -24.33 10.99 -13.16
N LYS A 219 -24.38 12.30 -12.91
CA LYS A 219 -25.55 12.89 -12.25
C LYS A 219 -26.75 12.50 -13.11
N ALA A 220 -27.67 11.71 -12.54
CA ALA A 220 -28.94 11.44 -13.20
C ALA A 220 -29.56 12.80 -13.50
N GLY A 221 -29.54 13.20 -14.77
CA GLY A 221 -30.14 14.45 -15.19
C GLY A 221 -31.60 14.39 -14.78
N VAL A 222 -32.09 15.49 -14.20
CA VAL A 222 -33.51 15.76 -14.05
C VAL A 222 -34.10 15.78 -15.47
N ARG A 223 -34.45 14.62 -16.00
CA ARG A 223 -35.36 14.45 -17.14
C ARG A 223 -36.75 14.25 -16.57
N VAL A 224 -37.29 15.29 -15.97
CA VAL A 224 -38.73 15.41 -15.71
C VAL A 224 -39.09 16.86 -16.06
N ALA A 225 -40.15 17.00 -16.85
CA ALA A 225 -40.78 18.25 -17.32
C ALA A 225 -40.29 18.86 -18.65
N GLN A 226 -40.41 18.13 -19.76
CA GLN A 226 -40.81 18.71 -21.07
C GLN A 226 -41.69 17.74 -21.91
N ALA A 227 -42.50 16.91 -21.25
CA ALA A 227 -43.55 16.14 -21.90
C ALA A 227 -44.86 16.39 -21.13
N GLY A 228 -45.61 17.41 -21.54
CA GLY A 228 -46.88 17.76 -20.90
C GLY A 228 -47.40 19.17 -21.19
N ALA A 229 -47.03 19.77 -22.33
CA ALA A 229 -47.59 21.05 -22.76
C ALA A 229 -47.77 21.06 -24.28
N VAL A 230 -48.43 20.03 -24.82
CA VAL A 230 -49.13 20.09 -26.10
C VAL A 230 -50.34 19.17 -25.94
N ASP A 231 -51.50 19.74 -26.29
CA ASP A 231 -52.88 19.23 -26.30
C ASP A 231 -53.71 19.42 -25.03
#